data_AF-A0A0F0GTM5-F1
#
_entry.id   AF-A0A0F0GTM5-F1
#
_cell.length_a   1.000
_cell.length_b   1.000
_cell.length_c   1.000
_cell.angle_alpha   90.00
_cell.angle_beta   90.00
_cell.angle_gamma   90.00
#
_symmetry.space_group_name_H-M   'P 1'
#
loop_
_entity.id
_entity.type
_entity.pdbx_description
1 polymer ?
#
loop_
_entity_poly.entity_id
_entity_poly.type
_entity_poly.pdbx_seq_one_letter_code
_entity_poly.pdbx_strand_id
1 'polypeptide(L)'
;MRSGVRLLAVLSPLGPYFPDFLTPPEGADGLGAALDAIRATPRARLRGELKQLAGVSRTPSWTRPLAEGCAGALGEMTDALAAYHAAAIEPYSELIEEAVETDRLHRTGSGSVEGLLHGMWPLMNWRPPVLEVQYAYRRDLHLNGRGLRLVPSYFCRHTPVAFADPGLPPTVVYPVHHDWTWQRQLASGRRQAGALAALLGSTRSAVLAAVGSGATTTELAERLGASASAVSRHTTVLREAGLLTTERQGLSVLHQRTVLGSALLGTN
;
A
#
# COMPACT_ATOMS: atom_id res chain seq x y z
N MET A 1 -8.70 20.48 -2.17
CA MET A 1 -7.91 19.26 -2.42
C MET A 1 -6.77 19.41 -3.44
N ARG A 2 -6.91 20.09 -4.59
CA ARG A 2 -5.88 20.11 -5.65
C ARG A 2 -4.52 20.76 -5.28
N SER A 3 -4.46 21.69 -4.32
CA SER A 3 -3.20 22.33 -3.89
C SER A 3 -2.38 21.46 -2.93
N GLY A 4 -3.02 20.87 -1.91
CA GLY A 4 -2.35 20.01 -0.92
C GLY A 4 -1.74 18.74 -1.52
N VAL A 5 -2.41 18.10 -2.48
CA VAL A 5 -1.86 16.91 -3.17
C VAL A 5 -0.61 17.26 -4.00
N ARG A 6 -0.55 18.46 -4.58
CA ARG A 6 0.66 18.94 -5.29
C ARG A 6 1.82 19.23 -4.34
N LEU A 7 1.53 19.67 -3.11
CA LEU A 7 2.53 19.89 -2.06
C LEU A 7 3.18 18.55 -1.66
N LEU A 8 2.37 17.51 -1.45
CA LEU A 8 2.83 16.17 -1.09
C LEU A 8 3.61 15.47 -2.21
N ALA A 9 3.27 15.71 -3.48
CA ALA A 9 3.96 15.09 -4.61
C ALA A 9 5.45 15.50 -4.74
N VAL A 10 5.82 16.70 -4.27
CA VAL A 10 7.21 17.21 -4.27
C VAL A 10 8.01 16.62 -3.12
N LEU A 11 7.35 16.34 -2.00
CA LEU A 11 7.92 15.77 -0.79
C LEU A 11 7.79 14.23 -0.75
N SER A 12 7.52 13.64 -1.93
CA SER A 12 7.13 12.25 -2.08
C SER A 12 8.31 11.28 -1.92
N PRO A 13 8.09 10.09 -1.31
CA PRO A 13 9.10 9.06 -1.08
C PRO A 13 9.60 8.33 -2.35
N LEU A 14 9.13 8.71 -3.54
CA LEU A 14 9.57 8.09 -4.81
C LEU A 14 10.82 8.75 -5.42
N GLY A 15 11.35 9.80 -4.80
CA GLY A 15 12.61 10.44 -5.20
C GLY A 15 13.85 9.76 -4.62
N PRO A 16 15.06 10.09 -5.12
CA PRO A 16 16.33 9.56 -4.59
C PRO A 16 16.62 9.98 -3.14
N TYR A 17 15.90 10.98 -2.63
CA TYR A 17 15.94 11.44 -1.25
C TYR A 17 14.57 12.02 -0.89
N PHE A 18 14.12 11.75 0.33
CA PHE A 18 12.99 12.42 0.96
C PHE A 18 13.45 12.99 2.32
N PRO A 19 13.01 14.20 2.71
CA PRO A 19 13.40 14.78 4.00
C PRO A 19 12.93 13.94 5.20
N ASP A 20 13.87 13.60 6.10
CA ASP A 20 13.62 12.79 7.29
C ASP A 20 12.70 13.52 8.30
N PHE A 21 12.61 14.86 8.26
CA PHE A 21 11.71 15.62 9.14
C PHE A 21 10.23 15.31 8.90
N LEU A 22 9.87 14.76 7.73
CA LEU A 22 8.50 14.36 7.40
C LEU A 22 8.09 13.02 8.03
N THR A 23 9.05 12.28 8.55
CA THR A 23 8.85 10.98 9.21
C THR A 23 9.45 11.01 10.62
N PRO A 24 8.95 11.89 11.50
CA PRO A 24 9.48 12.04 12.85
C PRO A 24 9.25 10.76 13.69
N PRO A 25 10.18 10.40 14.60
CA PRO A 25 10.02 9.23 15.46
C PRO A 25 8.77 9.29 16.35
N GLU A 26 8.30 10.50 16.69
CA GLU A 26 7.06 10.79 17.42
C GLU A 26 5.82 10.26 16.71
N GLY A 27 5.89 9.93 15.41
CA GLY A 27 4.80 9.24 14.72
C GLY A 27 4.46 7.86 15.29
N ALA A 28 5.33 7.28 16.13
CA ALA A 28 5.00 6.10 16.92
C ALA A 28 3.86 6.35 17.91
N ASP A 29 3.65 7.60 18.33
CA ASP A 29 2.59 8.01 19.26
C ASP A 29 1.32 8.51 18.53
N GLY A 30 1.28 8.36 17.20
CA GLY A 30 0.14 8.68 16.34
C GLY A 30 0.32 9.94 15.49
N LEU A 31 -0.67 10.19 14.62
CA LEU A 31 -0.61 11.27 13.62
C LEU A 31 -0.48 12.66 14.27
N GLY A 32 -1.20 12.92 15.36
CA GLY A 32 -1.14 14.22 16.06
C GLY A 32 0.28 14.57 16.51
N ALA A 33 0.94 13.63 17.19
CA ALA A 33 2.32 13.78 17.65
C ALA A 33 3.30 13.96 16.49
N ALA A 34 3.11 13.23 15.38
CA ALA A 34 3.92 13.42 14.17
C ALA A 34 3.78 14.85 13.59
N LEU A 35 2.55 15.37 13.49
CA LEU A 35 2.31 16.71 12.96
C LEU A 35 2.90 17.79 13.87
N ASP A 36 2.82 17.62 15.19
CA ASP A 36 3.46 18.52 16.15
C ASP A 36 4.98 18.52 16.02
N ALA A 37 5.59 17.34 15.89
CA ALA A 37 7.03 17.20 15.69
C ALA A 37 7.50 17.85 14.36
N ILE A 38 6.72 17.72 13.28
CA ILE A 38 6.97 18.40 12.02
C ILE A 38 6.96 19.92 12.23
N ARG A 39 5.94 20.46 12.90
CA ARG A 39 5.85 21.91 13.21
C ARG A 39 6.99 22.41 14.08
N ALA A 40 7.47 21.58 15.00
CA ALA A 40 8.57 21.90 15.91
C ALA A 40 9.97 21.71 15.30
N THR A 41 10.08 21.29 14.04
CA THR A 41 11.37 20.99 13.41
C THR A 41 12.28 22.24 13.41
N PRO A 42 13.51 22.17 13.97
CA PRO A 42 14.41 23.32 14.00
C PRO A 42 14.72 23.86 12.59
N ARG A 43 14.73 25.19 12.43
CA ARG A 43 15.03 25.86 11.15
C ARG A 43 16.33 25.39 10.50
N ALA A 44 17.37 25.11 11.30
CA ALA A 44 18.64 24.61 10.80
C ALA A 44 18.48 23.25 10.09
N ARG A 45 17.68 22.35 10.67
CA ARG A 45 17.35 21.03 10.10
C ARG A 45 16.52 21.18 8.83
N LEU A 46 15.44 21.98 8.86
CA LEU A 46 14.61 22.25 7.68
C LEU A 46 15.45 22.77 6.50
N ARG A 47 16.34 23.74 6.75
CA ARG A 47 17.22 24.28 5.72
C ARG A 47 18.19 23.24 5.16
N GLY A 48 18.79 22.44 6.03
CA GLY A 48 19.74 21.39 5.63
C GLY A 48 19.09 20.34 4.75
N GLU A 49 17.97 19.78 5.21
CA GLU A 49 17.26 18.71 4.50
C GLU A 49 16.64 19.21 3.18
N LEU A 50 16.03 20.41 3.16
CA LEU A 50 15.48 20.96 1.91
C LEU A 50 16.57 21.37 0.91
N LYS A 51 17.76 21.78 1.37
CA LYS A 51 18.93 21.99 0.49
C LYS A 51 19.40 20.68 -0.13
N GLN A 52 19.44 19.60 0.65
CA GLN A 52 19.76 18.26 0.16
C GLN A 52 18.75 17.80 -0.89
N LEU A 53 17.45 18.00 -0.64
CA LEU A 53 16.38 17.69 -1.60
C LEU A 53 16.55 18.48 -2.91
N ALA A 54 16.84 19.78 -2.83
CA ALA A 54 17.08 20.61 -4.01
C ALA A 54 18.33 20.18 -4.81
N GLY A 55 19.26 19.43 -4.20
CA GLY A 55 20.42 18.88 -4.88
C GLY A 55 20.13 17.67 -5.77
N VAL A 56 19.00 17.00 -5.55
CA VAL A 56 18.63 15.77 -6.29
C VAL A 56 17.30 15.87 -7.04
N SER A 57 16.47 16.88 -6.72
CA SER A 57 15.15 17.09 -7.30
C SER A 57 14.87 18.58 -7.51
N ARG A 58 14.08 18.93 -8.53
CA ARG A 58 13.62 20.31 -8.71
C ARG A 58 12.56 20.66 -7.65
N THR A 59 12.92 21.50 -6.70
CA THR A 59 12.02 21.99 -5.66
C THR A 59 11.29 23.27 -6.10
N PRO A 60 9.95 23.34 -6.06
CA PRO A 60 9.21 24.56 -6.37
C PRO A 60 9.45 25.67 -5.34
N SER A 61 9.20 26.91 -5.74
CA SER A 61 9.42 28.10 -4.89
C SER A 61 8.64 28.11 -3.58
N TRP A 62 7.49 27.43 -3.52
CA TRP A 62 6.68 27.32 -2.29
C TRP A 62 7.41 26.57 -1.17
N THR A 63 8.46 25.79 -1.46
CA THR A 63 9.28 25.10 -0.44
C THR A 63 10.20 26.05 0.34
N ARG A 64 10.45 27.27 -0.17
CA ARG A 64 11.36 28.22 0.45
C ARG A 64 10.90 28.68 1.85
N PRO A 65 9.63 29.08 2.06
CA PRO A 65 9.11 29.35 3.41
C PRO A 65 9.31 28.20 4.41
N LEU A 66 9.24 26.94 3.97
CA LEU A 66 9.54 25.78 4.83
C LEU A 66 11.02 25.74 5.23
N ALA A 67 11.93 25.96 4.29
CA ALA A 67 13.37 26.03 4.57
C ALA A 67 13.74 27.21 5.50
N GLU A 68 12.92 28.24 5.52
CA GLU A 68 13.05 29.39 6.41
C GLU A 68 12.39 29.17 7.79
N GLY A 69 11.70 28.05 8.00
CA GLY A 69 11.01 27.74 9.25
C GLY A 69 9.76 28.59 9.48
N CYS A 70 9.09 29.05 8.41
CA CYS A 70 7.88 29.83 8.52
C CYS A 70 6.75 28.99 9.16
N ALA A 71 6.28 29.40 10.34
CA ALA A 71 5.24 28.69 11.08
C ALA A 71 3.94 28.52 10.27
N GLY A 72 3.54 29.54 9.50
CA GLY A 72 2.36 29.46 8.63
C GLY A 72 2.51 28.40 7.53
N ALA A 73 3.68 28.32 6.89
CA ALA A 73 3.95 27.33 5.85
C ALA A 73 4.00 25.89 6.40
N LEU A 74 4.59 25.70 7.58
CA LEU A 74 4.58 24.41 8.29
C LEU A 74 3.16 24.01 8.70
N GLY A 75 2.37 24.97 9.21
CA GLY A 75 0.96 24.79 9.53
C GLY A 75 0.16 24.30 8.32
N GLU A 76 0.20 25.04 7.21
CA GLU A 76 -0.49 24.67 5.96
C GLU A 76 -0.09 23.28 5.45
N MET A 77 1.19 22.92 5.55
CA MET A 77 1.66 21.59 5.17
C MET A 77 1.09 20.51 6.10
N THR A 78 1.10 20.71 7.42
CA THR A 78 0.53 19.75 8.36
C THR A 78 -0.98 19.62 8.24
N ASP A 79 -1.69 20.70 7.93
CA ASP A 79 -3.13 20.66 7.67
C ASP A 79 -3.43 19.88 6.38
N ALA A 80 -2.59 20.04 5.35
CA ALA A 80 -2.70 19.27 4.12
C ALA A 80 -2.46 17.76 4.36
N LEU A 81 -1.48 17.40 5.22
CA LEU A 81 -1.23 16.02 5.63
C LEU A 81 -2.42 15.44 6.41
N ALA A 82 -2.96 16.18 7.38
CA ALA A 82 -4.12 15.76 8.16
C ALA A 82 -5.37 15.58 7.27
N ALA A 83 -5.62 16.52 6.36
CA ALA A 83 -6.74 16.43 5.42
C ALA A 83 -6.58 15.25 4.44
N TYR A 84 -5.35 14.98 3.99
CA TYR A 84 -5.07 13.80 3.17
C TYR A 84 -5.30 12.50 3.94
N HIS A 85 -4.82 12.41 5.18
CA HIS A 85 -5.06 11.26 6.04
C HIS A 85 -6.55 11.00 6.21
N ALA A 86 -7.31 12.01 6.63
CA ALA A 86 -8.76 11.89 6.84
C ALA A 86 -9.53 11.48 5.57
N ALA A 87 -9.09 11.95 4.39
CA ALA A 87 -9.79 11.68 3.14
C ALA A 87 -9.39 10.36 2.47
N ALA A 88 -8.13 9.93 2.61
CA ALA A 88 -7.55 8.86 1.80
C ALA A 88 -7.03 7.66 2.60
N ILE A 89 -6.76 7.84 3.90
CA ILE A 89 -6.20 6.80 4.77
C ILE A 89 -7.22 6.34 5.80
N GLU A 90 -7.82 7.28 6.54
CA GLU A 90 -8.81 7.02 7.59
C GLU A 90 -9.96 6.09 7.15
N PRO A 91 -10.55 6.22 5.94
CA PRO A 91 -11.62 5.31 5.50
C PRO A 91 -11.20 3.84 5.36
N TYR A 92 -9.89 3.55 5.37
CA TYR A 92 -9.29 2.24 5.21
C TYR A 92 -8.40 1.85 6.39
N SER A 93 -8.50 2.53 7.53
CA SER A 93 -7.63 2.32 8.70
C SER A 93 -7.65 0.87 9.18
N GLU A 94 -8.83 0.29 9.39
CA GLU A 94 -9.00 -1.11 9.83
C GLU A 94 -8.28 -2.10 8.90
N LEU A 95 -8.42 -1.93 7.59
CA LEU A 95 -7.77 -2.78 6.58
C LEU A 95 -6.24 -2.66 6.64
N ILE A 96 -5.74 -1.43 6.81
CA ILE A 96 -4.31 -1.15 6.88
C ILE A 96 -3.71 -1.74 8.16
N GLU A 97 -4.40 -1.55 9.29
CA GLU A 97 -4.00 -2.10 10.59
C GLU A 97 -3.98 -3.62 10.57
N GLU A 98 -5.03 -4.27 10.05
CA GLU A 98 -5.10 -5.71 9.91
C GLU A 98 -3.95 -6.26 9.06
N ALA A 99 -3.64 -5.62 7.93
CA ALA A 99 -2.55 -6.03 7.05
C ALA A 99 -1.18 -5.89 7.73
N VAL A 100 -0.97 -4.80 8.49
CA VAL A 100 0.27 -4.57 9.24
C VAL A 100 0.43 -5.59 10.37
N GLU A 101 -0.61 -5.83 11.16
CA GLU A 101 -0.56 -6.77 12.28
C GLU A 101 -0.39 -8.22 11.79
N THR A 102 -1.03 -8.58 10.67
CA THR A 102 -0.83 -9.89 10.04
C THR A 102 0.62 -10.11 9.62
N ASP A 103 1.25 -9.12 8.97
CA ASP A 103 2.66 -9.21 8.61
C ASP A 103 3.55 -9.31 9.86
N ARG A 104 3.29 -8.51 10.89
CA ARG A 104 4.04 -8.58 12.16
C ARG A 104 3.99 -9.98 12.77
N LEU A 105 2.80 -10.54 12.93
CA LEU A 105 2.61 -11.88 13.49
C LEU A 105 3.33 -12.94 12.66
N HIS A 106 3.27 -12.85 11.33
CA HIS A 106 3.97 -13.75 10.43
C HIS A 106 5.49 -13.70 10.62
N ARG A 107 6.08 -12.50 10.73
CA ARG A 107 7.54 -12.32 10.88
C ARG A 107 8.05 -12.70 12.28
N THR A 108 7.25 -12.46 13.32
CA THR A 108 7.63 -12.75 14.71
C THR A 108 7.40 -14.20 15.14
N GLY A 109 6.69 -15.00 14.34
CA GLY A 109 6.33 -16.39 14.69
C GLY A 109 7.51 -17.32 14.96
N SER A 110 8.73 -16.96 14.56
CA SER A 110 9.95 -17.75 14.82
C SER A 110 10.44 -17.70 16.28
N GLY A 111 9.97 -16.73 17.08
CA GLY A 111 10.36 -16.57 18.49
C GLY A 111 11.83 -16.18 18.74
N SER A 112 12.60 -15.90 17.68
CA SER A 112 14.01 -15.48 17.79
C SER A 112 14.33 -14.33 16.84
N VAL A 113 15.32 -13.52 17.21
CA VAL A 113 15.79 -12.40 16.36
C VAL A 113 16.36 -12.92 15.06
N GLU A 114 17.18 -13.98 15.10
CA GLU A 114 17.73 -14.59 13.88
C GLU A 114 16.65 -15.17 12.98
N GLY A 115 15.64 -15.85 13.56
CA GLY A 115 14.49 -16.37 12.80
C GLY A 115 13.68 -15.25 12.14
N LEU A 116 13.48 -14.13 12.82
CA LEU A 116 12.85 -12.95 12.24
C LEU A 116 13.68 -12.42 11.05
N LEU A 117 14.99 -12.23 11.25
CA LEU A 117 15.88 -11.68 10.22
C LEU A 117 16.00 -12.60 9.00
N HIS A 118 16.10 -13.92 9.20
CA HIS A 118 16.02 -14.90 8.11
C HIS A 118 14.66 -14.88 7.42
N GLY A 119 13.59 -14.69 8.18
CA GLY A 119 12.24 -14.54 7.69
C GLY A 119 12.06 -13.33 6.78
N MET A 120 12.97 -12.35 6.74
CA MET A 120 12.88 -11.16 5.89
C MET A 120 13.16 -11.42 4.41
N TRP A 121 13.72 -12.58 4.05
CA TRP A 121 13.90 -12.96 2.65
C TRP A 121 12.53 -13.04 1.92
N PRO A 122 12.33 -12.48 0.71
CA PRO A 122 13.33 -11.92 -0.19
C PRO A 122 13.68 -10.42 -0.06
N LEU A 123 13.03 -9.71 0.86
CA LEU A 123 13.19 -8.25 1.00
C LEU A 123 14.59 -7.87 1.52
N MET A 124 15.11 -8.66 2.45
CA MET A 124 16.42 -8.47 3.05
C MET A 124 17.11 -9.81 3.22
N ASN A 125 18.43 -9.80 3.13
CA ASN A 125 19.26 -10.98 3.22
C ASN A 125 20.10 -10.92 4.50
N TRP A 126 19.75 -11.75 5.47
CA TRP A 126 20.50 -11.86 6.71
C TRP A 126 21.75 -12.72 6.52
N ARG A 127 22.92 -12.08 6.60
CA ARG A 127 24.24 -12.70 6.58
C ARG A 127 24.98 -12.28 7.85
N PRO A 128 24.77 -13.00 8.98
CA PRO A 128 25.32 -12.59 10.27
C PRO A 128 26.78 -12.12 10.18
N PRO A 129 27.14 -10.95 10.73
CA PRO A 129 26.30 -10.02 11.52
C PRO A 129 25.60 -8.92 10.70
N VAL A 130 25.53 -9.04 9.38
CA VAL A 130 25.07 -8.00 8.44
C VAL A 130 23.69 -8.33 7.88
N LEU A 131 22.78 -7.35 7.92
CA LEU A 131 21.51 -7.40 7.20
C LEU A 131 21.65 -6.61 5.90
N GLU A 132 21.66 -7.32 4.78
CA GLU A 132 21.75 -6.70 3.46
C GLU A 132 20.34 -6.31 2.99
N VAL A 133 20.16 -5.05 2.60
CA VAL A 133 18.88 -4.50 2.15
C VAL A 133 19.04 -4.00 0.73
N GLN A 134 18.13 -4.38 -0.17
CA GLN A 134 18.11 -3.80 -1.51
C GLN A 134 17.65 -2.34 -1.42
N TYR A 135 18.59 -1.42 -1.62
CA TYR A 135 18.36 0.01 -1.53
C TYR A 135 18.84 0.71 -2.79
N ALA A 136 18.30 1.91 -3.05
CA ALA A 136 18.54 2.64 -4.30
C ALA A 136 20.02 2.99 -4.54
N TYR A 137 20.85 3.01 -3.49
CA TYR A 137 22.28 3.25 -3.56
C TYR A 137 23.03 2.46 -2.48
N ARG A 138 24.33 2.22 -2.69
CA ARG A 138 25.19 1.48 -1.78
C ARG A 138 25.58 2.35 -0.58
N ARG A 139 25.31 1.86 0.64
CA ARG A 139 25.66 2.49 1.90
C ARG A 139 25.73 1.43 3.00
N ASP A 140 26.66 1.62 3.93
CA ASP A 140 26.73 0.83 5.15
C ASP A 140 26.23 1.67 6.35
N LEU A 141 25.39 1.07 7.18
CA LEU A 141 24.92 1.67 8.44
C LEU A 141 25.37 0.79 9.60
N HIS A 142 26.32 1.29 10.39
CA HIS A 142 26.77 0.62 11.60
C HIS A 142 25.83 0.94 12.77
N LEU A 143 25.26 -0.11 13.36
CA LEU A 143 24.30 0.05 14.46
C LEU A 143 24.98 0.53 15.75
N ASN A 144 26.22 0.13 16.01
CA ASN A 144 27.01 0.54 17.19
C ASN A 144 26.23 0.39 18.52
N GLY A 145 25.50 -0.71 18.67
CA GLY A 145 24.68 -0.98 19.86
C GLY A 145 23.33 -0.24 19.93
N ARG A 146 23.01 0.64 18.96
CA ARG A 146 21.73 1.39 18.92
C ARG A 146 20.49 0.54 18.63
N GLY A 147 20.68 -0.73 18.26
CA GLY A 147 19.61 -1.61 17.78
C GLY A 147 19.16 -1.25 16.36
N LEU A 148 18.17 -2.00 15.86
CA LEU A 148 17.54 -1.80 14.55
C LEU A 148 16.02 -1.86 14.72
N ARG A 149 15.31 -0.81 14.28
CA ARG A 149 13.85 -0.79 14.21
C ARG A 149 13.41 -1.24 12.82
N LEU A 150 12.53 -2.24 12.78
CA LEU A 150 11.89 -2.71 11.56
C LEU A 150 10.44 -2.21 11.55
N VAL A 151 10.07 -1.42 10.55
CA VAL A 151 8.74 -0.81 10.43
C VAL A 151 8.01 -1.37 9.20
N PRO A 152 7.04 -2.26 9.37
CA PRO A 152 6.18 -2.66 8.25
C PRO A 152 5.38 -1.46 7.75
N SER A 153 5.22 -1.34 6.44
CA SER A 153 4.47 -0.25 5.81
C SER A 153 3.58 -0.76 4.68
N TYR A 154 2.30 -0.43 4.76
CA TYR A 154 1.29 -0.70 3.73
C TYR A 154 1.49 0.12 2.46
N PHE A 155 2.16 1.28 2.56
CA PHE A 155 2.39 2.18 1.43
C PHE A 155 3.76 2.00 0.79
N CYS A 156 4.66 1.26 1.43
CA CYS A 156 5.92 0.80 0.84
C CYS A 156 5.61 -0.38 -0.09
N ARG A 157 5.95 -0.30 -1.38
CA ARG A 157 5.52 -1.30 -2.38
C ARG A 157 6.62 -2.22 -2.92
N HIS A 158 7.88 -1.79 -2.91
CA HIS A 158 8.93 -2.50 -3.66
C HIS A 158 10.20 -2.69 -2.87
N THR A 159 10.82 -1.60 -2.43
CA THR A 159 12.14 -1.61 -1.80
C THR A 159 12.04 -1.07 -0.38
N PRO A 160 12.65 -1.73 0.62
CA PRO A 160 12.75 -1.15 1.94
C PRO A 160 13.46 0.19 1.90
N VAL A 161 13.10 1.10 2.80
CA VAL A 161 13.71 2.42 2.92
C VAL A 161 14.23 2.67 4.33
N ALA A 162 15.37 3.35 4.41
CA ALA A 162 15.95 3.80 5.67
C ALA A 162 16.04 5.33 5.69
N PHE A 163 16.20 5.89 6.89
CA PHE A 163 16.48 7.32 7.04
C PHE A 163 17.79 7.71 6.35
N ALA A 164 17.80 8.91 5.78
CA ALA A 164 18.99 9.43 5.14
C ALA A 164 20.07 9.77 6.18
N ASP A 165 19.69 10.39 7.29
CA ASP A 165 20.60 10.73 8.39
C ASP A 165 21.04 9.46 9.16
N PRO A 166 22.35 9.09 9.14
CA PRO A 166 22.86 7.94 9.91
C PRO A 166 22.80 8.14 11.43
N GLY A 167 22.67 9.38 11.91
CA GLY A 167 22.59 9.75 13.32
C GLY A 167 21.24 9.44 13.95
N LEU A 168 20.17 9.40 13.15
CA LEU A 168 18.84 9.01 13.62
C LEU A 168 18.81 7.53 14.07
N PRO A 169 17.84 7.13 14.92
CA PRO A 169 17.67 5.74 15.32
C PRO A 169 17.60 4.83 14.07
N PRO A 170 18.48 3.81 13.96
CA PRO A 170 18.53 2.94 12.80
C PRO A 170 17.16 2.30 12.55
N THR A 171 16.53 2.69 11.44
CA THR A 171 15.16 2.29 11.10
C THR A 171 15.14 1.84 9.64
N VAL A 172 14.56 0.67 9.40
CA VAL A 172 14.24 0.18 8.06
C VAL A 172 12.74 0.01 7.97
N VAL A 173 12.12 0.83 7.13
CA VAL A 173 10.74 0.69 6.71
C VAL A 173 10.69 -0.32 5.57
N TYR A 174 9.82 -1.32 5.63
CA TYR A 174 9.74 -2.36 4.60
C TYR A 174 8.29 -2.57 4.16
N PRO A 175 8.06 -3.05 2.93
CA PRO A 175 6.71 -3.35 2.49
C PRO A 175 6.14 -4.45 3.39
N VAL A 176 4.93 -4.25 3.91
CA VAL A 176 4.17 -5.38 4.48
C VAL A 176 4.13 -6.49 3.43
N HIS A 177 4.00 -7.73 3.89
CA HIS A 177 3.64 -8.83 3.02
C HIS A 177 2.20 -8.61 2.51
N HIS A 178 2.01 -7.64 1.60
CA HIS A 178 0.95 -7.71 0.62
C HIS A 178 1.13 -9.08 0.01
N ASP A 179 0.08 -9.88 0.02
CA ASP A 179 0.08 -11.24 -0.48
C ASP A 179 0.46 -11.28 -1.99
N TRP A 180 1.75 -11.11 -2.27
CA TRP A 180 2.38 -11.48 -3.52
C TRP A 180 2.38 -12.99 -3.63
N THR A 181 2.24 -13.73 -2.54
CA THR A 181 1.87 -15.15 -2.54
C THR A 181 0.52 -15.38 -3.18
N TRP A 182 -0.52 -14.57 -2.93
CA TRP A 182 -1.80 -14.72 -3.64
C TRP A 182 -1.64 -14.26 -5.07
N GLN A 183 -1.07 -13.09 -5.35
CA GLN A 183 -0.81 -12.68 -6.74
C GLN A 183 0.08 -13.67 -7.50
N ARG A 184 1.05 -14.32 -6.85
CA ARG A 184 1.95 -15.32 -7.45
C ARG A 184 1.32 -16.71 -7.46
N GLN A 185 0.41 -17.07 -6.56
CA GLN A 185 -0.41 -18.29 -6.66
C GLN A 185 -1.45 -18.13 -7.79
N LEU A 186 -2.08 -16.96 -7.88
CA LEU A 186 -2.96 -16.53 -8.96
C LEU A 186 -2.22 -16.48 -10.30
N ALA A 187 -1.01 -15.90 -10.35
CA ALA A 187 -0.17 -15.78 -11.54
C ALA A 187 0.62 -17.06 -11.87
N SER A 188 0.83 -17.98 -10.91
CA SER A 188 1.47 -19.27 -11.17
C SER A 188 0.62 -20.18 -12.06
N GLY A 189 -0.63 -19.81 -12.34
CA GLY A 189 -1.55 -20.58 -13.16
C GLY A 189 -1.94 -21.94 -12.57
N ARG A 190 -1.43 -22.30 -11.38
CA ARG A 190 -1.74 -23.56 -10.70
C ARG A 190 -2.96 -23.40 -9.82
N ARG A 191 -4.09 -22.99 -10.39
CA ARG A 191 -5.38 -23.27 -9.75
C ARG A 191 -5.79 -24.67 -10.14
N GLN A 192 -6.08 -25.52 -9.15
CA GLN A 192 -6.77 -26.77 -9.47
C GLN A 192 -8.07 -26.43 -10.21
N ALA A 193 -8.25 -27.05 -11.38
CA ALA A 193 -9.51 -26.97 -12.10
C ALA A 193 -10.67 -27.34 -11.16
N GLY A 194 -11.67 -26.48 -11.07
CA GLY A 194 -12.84 -26.71 -10.21
C GLY A 194 -12.76 -26.17 -8.77
N ALA A 195 -11.63 -25.62 -8.30
CA ALA A 195 -11.55 -25.05 -6.94
C ALA A 195 -12.57 -23.92 -6.70
N LEU A 196 -12.77 -23.05 -7.69
CA LEU A 196 -13.78 -21.98 -7.62
C LEU A 196 -15.22 -22.52 -7.65
N ALA A 197 -15.45 -23.61 -8.38
CA ALA A 197 -16.74 -24.30 -8.40
C ALA A 197 -17.03 -25.00 -7.07
N ALA A 198 -16.01 -25.51 -6.36
CA ALA A 198 -16.16 -26.07 -5.02
C ALA A 198 -16.53 -24.98 -3.99
N LEU A 199 -15.97 -23.77 -4.12
CA LEU A 199 -16.24 -22.65 -3.22
C LEU A 199 -17.59 -21.98 -3.49
N LEU A 200 -17.85 -21.59 -4.74
CA LEU A 200 -19.02 -20.80 -5.12
C LEU A 200 -20.20 -21.65 -5.58
N GLY A 201 -20.00 -22.93 -5.84
CA GLY A 201 -20.89 -23.77 -6.62
C GLY A 201 -20.62 -23.64 -8.12
N SER A 202 -20.84 -24.73 -8.85
CA SER A 202 -20.58 -24.84 -10.30
C SER A 202 -21.29 -23.75 -11.10
N THR A 203 -22.57 -23.50 -10.85
CA THR A 203 -23.37 -22.53 -11.60
C THR A 203 -22.93 -21.09 -11.35
N ARG A 204 -22.61 -20.71 -10.10
CA ARG A 204 -22.13 -19.34 -9.79
C ARG A 204 -20.76 -19.10 -10.40
N SER A 205 -19.87 -20.09 -10.34
CA SER A 205 -18.57 -20.03 -11.00
C SER A 205 -18.72 -19.88 -12.52
N ALA A 206 -19.65 -20.60 -13.14
CA ALA A 206 -19.91 -20.51 -14.58
C ALA A 206 -20.52 -19.15 -14.98
N VAL A 207 -21.47 -18.62 -14.19
CA VAL A 207 -22.02 -17.27 -14.39
C VAL A 207 -20.92 -16.22 -14.29
N LEU A 208 -20.08 -16.27 -13.25
CA LEU A 208 -18.98 -15.32 -13.08
C LEU A 208 -18.01 -15.36 -14.29
N ALA A 209 -17.68 -16.54 -14.80
CA ALA A 209 -16.83 -16.70 -15.98
C ALA A 209 -17.49 -16.18 -17.27
N ALA A 210 -18.78 -16.47 -17.47
CA ALA A 210 -19.51 -16.15 -18.70
C ALA A 210 -19.80 -14.65 -18.87
N VAL A 211 -19.69 -13.83 -17.81
CA VAL A 211 -19.86 -12.37 -17.88
C VAL A 211 -18.80 -11.72 -18.77
N GLY A 212 -17.56 -12.22 -18.81
CA GLY A 212 -16.51 -11.67 -19.67
C GLY A 212 -16.27 -10.17 -19.42
N SER A 213 -16.30 -9.34 -20.47
CA SER A 213 -16.21 -7.87 -20.41
C SER A 213 -17.56 -7.16 -20.17
N GLY A 214 -18.65 -7.92 -20.05
CA GLY A 214 -20.01 -7.42 -19.94
C GLY A 214 -21.01 -8.39 -20.58
N ALA A 215 -22.11 -8.69 -19.89
CA ALA A 215 -23.19 -9.52 -20.44
C ALA A 215 -24.54 -9.20 -19.81
N THR A 216 -25.60 -9.26 -20.60
CA THR A 216 -26.97 -9.20 -20.08
C THR A 216 -27.38 -10.54 -19.48
N THR A 217 -28.43 -10.54 -18.64
CA THR A 217 -28.99 -11.78 -18.08
C THR A 217 -29.41 -12.77 -19.18
N THR A 218 -29.95 -12.29 -20.31
CA THR A 218 -30.38 -13.13 -21.43
C THR A 218 -29.20 -13.75 -22.15
N GLU A 219 -28.15 -12.97 -22.44
CA GLU A 219 -26.92 -13.49 -23.07
C GLU A 219 -26.24 -14.53 -22.17
N LEU A 220 -26.24 -14.32 -20.85
CA LEU A 220 -25.72 -15.29 -19.89
C LEU A 220 -26.55 -16.57 -19.87
N ALA A 221 -27.88 -16.46 -19.94
CA ALA A 221 -28.79 -17.60 -20.00
C ALA A 221 -28.53 -18.46 -21.24
N GLU A 222 -28.36 -17.83 -22.40
CA GLU A 222 -28.02 -18.50 -23.66
C GLU A 222 -26.65 -19.18 -23.59
N ARG A 223 -25.61 -18.46 -23.12
CA ARG A 223 -24.23 -19.01 -23.00
C ARG A 223 -24.15 -20.22 -22.07
N LEU A 224 -25.00 -20.28 -21.06
CA LEU A 224 -24.96 -21.29 -20.01
C LEU A 224 -26.01 -22.40 -20.18
N GLY A 225 -26.88 -22.30 -21.19
CA GLY A 225 -28.01 -23.22 -21.36
C GLY A 225 -28.95 -23.23 -20.14
N ALA A 226 -29.10 -22.08 -19.47
CA ALA A 226 -29.88 -21.93 -18.24
C ALA A 226 -31.05 -20.98 -18.43
N SER A 227 -32.03 -20.99 -17.52
CA SER A 227 -33.14 -20.03 -17.59
C SER A 227 -32.71 -18.63 -17.13
N ALA A 228 -33.29 -17.59 -17.71
CA ALA A 228 -33.03 -16.20 -17.32
C ALA A 228 -33.33 -15.94 -15.82
N SER A 229 -34.32 -16.63 -15.26
CA SER A 229 -34.64 -16.56 -13.82
C SER A 229 -33.52 -17.15 -12.96
N ALA A 230 -32.97 -18.30 -13.34
CA ALA A 230 -31.86 -18.93 -12.63
C ALA A 230 -30.60 -18.05 -12.70
N VAL A 231 -30.28 -17.52 -13.89
CA VAL A 231 -29.15 -16.60 -14.06
C VAL A 231 -29.33 -15.33 -13.23
N SER A 232 -30.53 -14.71 -13.26
CA SER A 232 -30.82 -13.50 -12.48
C SER A 232 -30.57 -13.71 -10.98
N ARG A 233 -30.99 -14.86 -10.44
CA ARG A 233 -30.73 -15.23 -9.03
C ARG A 233 -29.23 -15.32 -8.75
N HIS A 234 -28.47 -15.95 -9.63
CA HIS A 234 -27.02 -16.06 -9.46
C HIS A 234 -26.31 -14.71 -9.59
N THR A 235 -26.71 -13.87 -10.54
CA THR A 235 -26.13 -12.52 -10.71
C THR A 235 -26.42 -11.63 -9.50
N THR A 236 -27.59 -11.77 -8.86
CA THR A 236 -27.92 -11.04 -7.63
C THR A 236 -27.00 -11.44 -6.48
N VAL A 237 -26.84 -12.74 -6.22
CA VAL A 237 -25.94 -13.21 -5.15
C VAL A 237 -24.50 -12.79 -5.42
N LEU A 238 -24.02 -12.90 -6.67
CA LEU A 238 -22.67 -12.48 -7.04
C LEU A 238 -22.47 -10.97 -6.91
N ARG A 239 -23.50 -10.16 -7.19
CA ARG A 239 -23.48 -8.71 -6.99
C ARG A 239 -23.47 -8.33 -5.51
N GLU A 240 -24.29 -8.99 -4.70
CA GLU A 240 -24.32 -8.80 -3.24
C GLU A 240 -23.00 -9.19 -2.59
N ALA A 241 -22.32 -10.21 -3.12
CA ALA A 241 -20.97 -10.60 -2.72
C ALA A 241 -19.85 -9.70 -3.29
N GLY A 242 -20.19 -8.64 -4.04
CA GLY A 242 -19.20 -7.72 -4.63
C GLY A 242 -18.39 -8.28 -5.81
N LEU A 243 -18.79 -9.42 -6.39
CA LEU A 243 -18.10 -10.06 -7.51
C LEU A 243 -18.56 -9.53 -8.87
N LEU A 244 -19.80 -9.01 -8.94
CA LEU A 244 -20.36 -8.35 -10.11
C LEU A 244 -20.85 -6.94 -9.77
N THR A 245 -20.83 -6.08 -10.77
CA THR A 245 -21.58 -4.82 -10.81
C THR A 245 -22.61 -4.89 -11.93
N THR A 246 -23.62 -4.04 -11.85
CA THR A 246 -24.67 -3.97 -12.86
C THR A 246 -24.86 -2.53 -13.29
N GLU A 247 -24.84 -2.28 -14.60
CA GLU A 247 -25.07 -0.97 -15.20
C GLU A 247 -26.23 -1.05 -16.20
N ARG A 248 -27.12 -0.05 -16.17
CA ARG A 248 -28.22 0.04 -17.14
C ARG A 248 -27.75 0.80 -18.37
N GLN A 249 -27.72 0.12 -19.52
CA GLN A 249 -27.39 0.72 -20.81
C GLN A 249 -28.64 0.71 -21.70
N GLY A 250 -29.31 1.87 -21.75
CA GLY A 250 -30.57 2.03 -22.48
C GLY A 250 -31.69 1.14 -21.92
N LEU A 251 -32.15 0.20 -22.75
CA LEU A 251 -33.19 -0.77 -22.39
C LEU A 251 -32.62 -2.06 -21.76
N SER A 252 -31.30 -2.22 -21.74
CA SER A 252 -30.62 -3.42 -21.28
C SER A 252 -29.91 -3.22 -19.94
N VAL A 253 -29.77 -4.31 -19.20
CA VAL A 253 -29.04 -4.37 -17.93
C VAL A 253 -27.80 -5.22 -18.15
N LEU A 254 -26.61 -4.61 -18.04
CA LEU A 254 -25.34 -5.26 -18.27
C LEU A 254 -24.71 -5.61 -16.92
N HIS A 255 -24.35 -6.87 -16.72
CA HIS A 255 -23.51 -7.30 -15.61
C HIS A 255 -22.05 -7.22 -16.03
N GLN A 256 -21.20 -6.70 -15.16
CA GLN A 256 -19.76 -6.60 -15.35
C GLN A 256 -19.04 -7.22 -14.15
N ARG A 257 -17.86 -7.79 -14.39
CA ARG A 257 -17.02 -8.29 -13.31
C ARG A 257 -16.36 -7.12 -12.60
N THR A 258 -16.33 -7.18 -11.27
CA THR A 258 -15.48 -6.28 -10.48
C THR A 258 -14.01 -6.70 -10.59
N VAL A 259 -13.13 -5.88 -10.03
CA VAL A 259 -11.72 -6.25 -9.85
C VAL A 259 -11.61 -7.54 -9.03
N LEU A 260 -12.41 -7.69 -7.97
CA LEU A 260 -12.46 -8.90 -7.15
C LEU A 260 -12.96 -10.12 -7.95
N GLY A 261 -14.03 -9.98 -8.72
CA GLY A 261 -14.54 -11.05 -9.58
C GLY A 261 -13.55 -11.52 -10.64
N SER A 262 -12.78 -10.59 -11.22
CA SER A 262 -11.74 -10.88 -12.21
C SER A 262 -10.51 -11.54 -11.56
N ALA A 263 -10.09 -11.04 -10.39
CA ALA A 263 -9.03 -11.63 -9.58
C ALA A 263 -9.38 -13.08 -9.17
N LEU A 264 -10.65 -13.38 -8.87
CA LEU A 264 -11.10 -14.74 -8.57
C LEU A 264 -11.13 -15.68 -9.77
N LEU A 265 -11.11 -15.18 -11.01
CA LEU A 265 -10.98 -16.03 -12.20
C LEU A 265 -9.53 -16.17 -12.67
N GLY A 266 -8.62 -15.30 -12.23
CA GLY A 266 -7.24 -15.27 -12.70
C GLY A 266 -7.08 -14.68 -14.10
N THR A 267 -8.10 -13.96 -14.58
CA THR A 267 -8.05 -13.19 -15.83
C THR A 267 -7.90 -11.72 -15.46
N ASN A 268 -6.68 -11.17 -15.60
CA ASN A 268 -6.44 -9.73 -15.56
C ASN A 268 -5.99 -9.29 -16.95
#